data_AF-A0A257VPJ6-F1
#
_entry.id   AF-A0A257VPJ6-F1
#
_cell.length_a   1.000
_cell.length_b   1.000
_cell.length_c   1.000
_cell.angle_alpha   90.00
_cell.angle_beta   90.00
_cell.angle_gamma   90.00
#
_symmetry.space_group_name_H-M   'P 1'
#
loop_
_entity.id
_entity.type
_entity.pdbx_description
1 polymer ?
#
loop_
_entity_poly.entity_id
_entity_poly.type
_entity_poly.pdbx_seq_one_letter_code
_entity_poly.pdbx_strand_id
1 'polypeptide(L)'
;MGIVIGIDEAGLGPNLGPFVVTATVWEVPGSPATFDFWLAMSDVVSSDLHSCHDRVVIADSKALFQPHQGLARLERGALAILVAADIPCDSLNALCAALQPGTDWSTSPWLKDAQLTLPSEAALADVQHGARQLCGAPAKLRVVASRIVEPAEFNRLLATGNKAEVVTSCHLELLSGVCR
;
A
#
# COMPACT_ATOMS: atom_id res chain seq x y z
N MET A 1 -2.51 5.25 -24.02
CA MET A 1 -2.57 5.37 -22.55
C MET A 1 -3.31 4.16 -22.05
N GLY A 2 -2.78 3.51 -21.03
CA GLY A 2 -3.34 2.30 -20.44
C GLY A 2 -3.55 2.47 -18.94
N ILE A 3 -4.49 1.71 -18.37
CA ILE A 3 -4.68 1.60 -16.92
C ILE A 3 -4.31 0.18 -16.49
N VAL A 4 -3.51 0.08 -15.43
CA VAL A 4 -3.19 -1.17 -14.73
C VAL A 4 -3.63 -1.04 -13.29
N ILE A 5 -4.34 -2.04 -12.77
CA ILE A 5 -4.77 -2.07 -11.38
C ILE A 5 -4.03 -3.21 -10.68
N GLY A 6 -3.28 -2.88 -9.64
CA GLY A 6 -2.71 -3.85 -8.71
C GLY A 6 -3.58 -3.95 -7.48
N ILE A 7 -3.91 -5.16 -7.03
CA ILE A 7 -4.64 -5.42 -5.80
C ILE A 7 -3.93 -6.52 -5.01
N ASP A 8 -3.81 -6.32 -3.71
CA ASP A 8 -3.20 -7.30 -2.79
C ASP A 8 -3.76 -7.11 -1.37
N GLU A 9 -3.57 -8.11 -0.52
CA GLU A 9 -4.09 -8.15 0.83
C GLU A 9 -3.07 -8.56 1.89
N ALA A 10 -3.29 -8.09 3.12
CA ALA A 10 -2.48 -8.44 4.28
C ALA A 10 -3.37 -8.61 5.52
N GLY A 11 -2.93 -9.45 6.47
CA GLY A 11 -3.61 -9.63 7.75
C GLY A 11 -4.71 -10.69 7.78
N LEU A 12 -4.79 -11.60 6.80
CA LEU A 12 -5.80 -12.67 6.78
C LEU A 12 -5.57 -13.78 7.83
N GLY A 13 -4.31 -13.98 8.23
CA GLY A 13 -3.87 -15.04 9.15
C GLY A 13 -3.82 -14.68 10.64
N PRO A 14 -3.37 -13.48 11.03
CA PRO A 14 -3.28 -13.07 12.43
C PRO A 14 -4.63 -12.99 13.15
N ASN A 15 -4.63 -13.27 14.46
CA ASN A 15 -5.81 -13.12 15.32
C ASN A 15 -6.03 -11.67 15.78
N LEU A 16 -5.05 -10.80 15.55
CA LEU A 16 -5.01 -9.42 16.04
C LEU A 16 -4.71 -8.48 14.87
N GLY A 17 -5.26 -7.27 14.96
CA GLY A 17 -5.11 -6.23 13.95
C GLY A 17 -6.12 -6.34 12.80
N PRO A 18 -6.18 -5.32 11.94
CA PRO A 18 -7.10 -5.29 10.83
C PRO A 18 -6.65 -6.23 9.70
N PHE A 19 -7.63 -6.69 8.92
CA PHE A 19 -7.41 -7.22 7.57
C PHE A 19 -7.45 -6.07 6.58
N VAL A 20 -6.45 -5.95 5.70
CA VAL A 20 -6.33 -4.82 4.77
C VAL A 20 -6.20 -5.33 3.35
N VAL A 21 -7.06 -4.84 2.46
CA VAL A 21 -6.93 -4.98 1.01
C VAL A 21 -6.57 -3.62 0.44
N THR A 22 -5.61 -3.53 -0.48
CA THR A 22 -5.23 -2.27 -1.12
C THR A 22 -5.25 -2.40 -2.63
N ALA A 23 -5.82 -1.41 -3.30
CA ALA A 23 -5.82 -1.26 -4.74
C ALA A 23 -4.98 -0.04 -5.13
N THR A 24 -4.13 -0.21 -6.14
CA THR A 24 -3.35 0.86 -6.76
C THR A 24 -3.69 0.95 -8.24
N VAL A 25 -4.00 2.14 -8.73
CA VAL A 25 -4.35 2.38 -10.14
C VAL A 25 -3.24 3.16 -10.81
N TRP A 26 -2.62 2.55 -11.81
CA TRP A 26 -1.47 3.10 -12.53
C TRP A 26 -1.87 3.48 -13.95
N GLU A 27 -1.56 4.70 -14.33
CA GLU A 27 -1.57 5.15 -15.72
C GLU A 27 -0.21 4.86 -16.35
N VAL A 28 -0.22 4.13 -17.47
CA VAL A 28 0.97 3.69 -18.18
C VAL A 28 0.96 4.15 -19.65
N PRO A 29 2.13 4.45 -20.24
CA PRO A 29 2.22 4.74 -21.66
C PRO A 29 1.94 3.47 -22.49
N GLY A 30 1.28 3.64 -23.64
CA GLY A 30 0.97 2.54 -24.54
C GLY A 30 -0.17 1.64 -24.04
N SER A 31 -0.03 0.33 -24.26
CA SER A 31 -1.01 -0.72 -23.93
C SER A 31 -0.69 -1.35 -22.57
N PRO A 32 -1.66 -1.50 -21.65
CA PRO A 32 -1.47 -2.22 -20.39
C PRO A 32 -0.94 -3.64 -20.55
N ALA A 33 -1.40 -4.33 -21.59
CA ALA A 33 -1.10 -5.76 -21.80
C ALA A 33 0.37 -6.04 -22.12
N THR A 34 1.12 -5.04 -22.56
CA THR A 34 2.52 -5.15 -22.97
C THR A 34 3.44 -4.22 -22.18
N PHE A 35 2.91 -3.52 -21.18
CA PHE A 35 3.70 -2.58 -20.40
C PHE A 35 4.52 -3.33 -19.34
N ASP A 36 5.84 -3.21 -19.42
CA ASP A 36 6.76 -3.80 -18.46
C ASP A 36 7.20 -2.74 -17.44
N PHE A 37 6.67 -2.84 -16.21
CA PHE A 37 7.01 -1.94 -15.11
C PHE A 37 8.49 -2.00 -14.73
N TRP A 38 9.08 -3.19 -14.73
CA TRP A 38 10.49 -3.36 -14.32
C TRP A 38 11.42 -2.70 -15.32
N LEU A 39 11.17 -2.87 -16.61
CA LEU A 39 11.96 -2.21 -17.66
C LEU A 39 11.74 -0.69 -17.62
N ALA A 40 10.48 -0.25 -17.62
CA ALA A 40 10.14 1.17 -17.72
C ALA A 40 10.55 2.00 -16.49
N MET A 41 10.66 1.37 -15.31
CA MET A 41 11.04 2.02 -14.06
C MET A 41 12.41 1.57 -13.53
N SER A 42 13.21 0.88 -14.33
CA SER A 42 14.48 0.24 -13.90
C SER A 42 15.51 1.21 -13.29
N ASP A 43 15.47 2.48 -13.70
CA ASP A 43 16.32 3.56 -13.17
C ASP A 43 15.93 3.98 -11.74
N VAL A 44 14.68 3.76 -11.34
CA VAL A 44 14.11 4.27 -10.08
C VAL A 44 13.63 3.18 -9.14
N VAL A 45 13.24 2.02 -9.67
CA VAL A 45 12.72 0.87 -8.92
C VAL A 45 13.61 -0.34 -9.16
N SER A 46 13.78 -1.16 -8.11
CA SER A 46 14.46 -2.44 -8.22
C SER A 46 13.75 -3.52 -7.41
N SER A 47 13.77 -4.75 -7.90
CA SER A 47 13.39 -5.94 -7.13
C SER A 47 14.58 -6.55 -6.37
N ASP A 48 15.80 -6.05 -6.59
CA ASP A 48 17.00 -6.53 -5.92
C ASP A 48 17.17 -5.85 -4.55
N LEU A 49 17.16 -6.68 -3.50
CA LEU A 49 17.36 -6.27 -2.11
C LEU A 49 18.76 -5.70 -1.83
N HIS A 50 19.73 -5.98 -2.72
CA HIS A 50 21.09 -5.47 -2.67
C HIS A 50 21.32 -4.29 -3.61
N SER A 51 20.27 -3.81 -4.28
CA SER A 51 20.38 -2.65 -5.16
C SER A 51 20.89 -1.42 -4.40
N CYS A 52 21.58 -0.55 -5.14
CA CYS A 52 22.15 0.69 -4.62
C CYS A 52 21.09 1.54 -3.90
N HIS A 53 21.56 2.32 -2.92
CA HIS A 53 20.73 3.21 -2.08
C HIS A 53 19.87 4.21 -2.86
N ASP A 54 20.13 4.41 -4.14
CA ASP A 54 19.42 5.39 -4.97
C ASP A 54 18.12 4.85 -5.56
N ARG A 55 17.83 3.54 -5.53
CA ARG A 55 16.56 3.01 -6.07
C ARG A 55 15.57 2.64 -4.98
N VAL A 56 14.29 2.75 -5.29
CA VAL A 56 13.21 2.27 -4.42
C VAL A 56 13.07 0.77 -4.61
N VAL A 57 13.30 0.01 -3.54
CA VAL A 57 13.18 -1.46 -3.59
C VAL A 57 11.73 -1.87 -3.43
N ILE A 58 11.18 -2.54 -4.44
CA ILE A 58 9.83 -3.13 -4.43
C ILE A 58 9.99 -4.62 -4.68
N ALA A 59 9.60 -5.44 -3.70
CA ALA A 59 9.67 -6.89 -3.76
C ALA A 59 8.60 -7.49 -2.83
N ASP A 60 8.55 -8.81 -2.76
CA ASP A 60 7.68 -9.52 -1.81
C ASP A 60 7.92 -9.00 -0.39
N SER A 61 6.84 -8.65 0.32
CA SER A 61 6.91 -8.05 1.65
C SER A 61 7.62 -8.96 2.66
N LYS A 62 7.59 -10.29 2.49
CA LYS A 62 8.31 -11.26 3.33
C LYS A 62 9.79 -11.32 3.01
N ALA A 63 10.19 -10.92 1.80
CA ALA A 63 11.60 -10.78 1.44
C ALA A 63 12.19 -9.45 1.94
N LEU A 64 11.38 -8.39 1.91
CA LEU A 64 11.75 -7.06 2.42
C LEU A 64 11.74 -6.98 3.96
N PHE A 65 10.77 -7.61 4.61
CA PHE A 65 10.65 -7.61 6.05
C PHE A 65 11.40 -8.80 6.65
N GLN A 66 12.50 -8.50 7.33
CA GLN A 66 13.24 -9.44 8.15
C GLN A 66 13.20 -8.92 9.59
N PRO A 67 12.75 -9.70 10.59
CA PRO A 67 12.58 -9.22 11.96
C PRO A 67 13.82 -8.54 12.55
N HIS A 68 15.02 -8.93 12.10
CA HIS A 68 16.29 -8.34 12.54
C HIS A 68 16.73 -7.09 11.75
N GLN A 69 16.13 -6.81 10.58
CA GLN A 69 16.42 -5.59 9.78
C GLN A 69 15.36 -4.49 9.97
N GLY A 70 14.24 -4.81 10.63
CA GLY A 70 13.15 -3.87 10.88
C GLY A 70 12.25 -3.62 9.68
N LEU A 71 11.45 -2.56 9.79
CA LEU A 71 10.48 -2.08 8.80
C LEU A 71 11.06 -1.05 7.83
N ALA A 72 12.24 -0.49 8.10
CA ALA A 72 12.81 0.64 7.35
C ALA A 72 12.77 0.47 5.82
N ARG A 73 13.07 -0.73 5.28
CA ARG A 73 13.05 -0.99 3.83
C ARG A 73 11.63 -1.01 3.26
N LEU A 74 10.72 -1.70 3.95
CA LEU A 74 9.31 -1.81 3.57
C LEU A 74 8.64 -0.43 3.62
N GLU A 75 8.88 0.29 4.71
CA GLU A 75 8.38 1.63 4.95
C GLU A 75 8.91 2.63 3.91
N ARG A 76 10.22 2.60 3.62
CA ARG A 76 10.81 3.43 2.57
C ARG A 76 10.10 3.24 1.22
N GLY A 77 9.89 1.99 0.81
CA GLY A 77 9.25 1.67 -0.46
C GLY A 77 7.80 2.15 -0.53
N ALA A 78 7.00 1.78 0.48
CA ALA A 78 5.60 2.14 0.55
C ALA A 78 5.39 3.66 0.66
N LEU A 79 6.08 4.33 1.57
CA LEU A 79 5.92 5.78 1.78
C LEU A 79 6.45 6.58 0.60
N ALA A 80 7.52 6.16 -0.08
CA ALA A 80 7.99 6.85 -1.29
C ALA A 80 6.92 6.90 -2.39
N ILE A 81 6.18 5.79 -2.55
CA ILE A 81 5.07 5.68 -3.51
C ILE A 81 3.90 6.59 -3.10
N LEU A 82 3.52 6.58 -1.82
CA LEU A 82 2.43 7.40 -1.29
C LEU A 82 2.74 8.90 -1.40
N VAL A 83 3.96 9.32 -1.04
CA VAL A 83 4.42 10.70 -1.18
C VAL A 83 4.47 11.12 -2.66
N ALA A 84 4.92 10.24 -3.56
CA ALA A 84 4.93 10.53 -5.00
C ALA A 84 3.51 10.70 -5.58
N ALA A 85 2.50 10.08 -4.95
CA ALA A 85 1.10 10.22 -5.30
C ALA A 85 0.36 11.32 -4.51
N ASP A 86 1.09 12.13 -3.73
CA ASP A 86 0.53 13.21 -2.89
C ASP A 86 -0.51 12.71 -1.86
N ILE A 87 -0.29 11.50 -1.32
CA ILE A 87 -1.16 10.89 -0.31
C ILE A 87 -0.62 11.21 1.09
N PRO A 88 -1.44 11.79 1.99
CA PRO A 88 -1.04 12.06 3.37
C PRO A 88 -0.61 10.78 4.10
N CYS A 89 0.62 10.77 4.60
CA CYS A 89 1.21 9.62 5.29
C CYS A 89 2.22 10.03 6.37
N ASP A 90 1.96 11.13 7.08
CA ASP A 90 2.78 11.63 8.20
C ASP A 90 2.51 10.89 9.53
N SER A 91 1.37 10.24 9.62
CA SER A 91 0.94 9.42 10.74
C SER A 91 0.07 8.27 10.25
N LEU A 92 0.00 7.20 11.05
CA LEU A 92 -0.85 6.06 10.73
C LEU A 92 -2.32 6.48 10.57
N ASN A 93 -2.81 7.39 11.41
CA ASN A 93 -4.19 7.86 11.38
C ASN A 93 -4.48 8.69 10.11
N ALA A 94 -3.57 9.58 9.73
CA ALA A 94 -3.70 10.34 8.48
C ALA A 94 -3.67 9.41 7.26
N LEU A 95 -2.81 8.40 7.27
CA LEU A 95 -2.73 7.40 6.21
C LEU A 95 -4.04 6.60 6.11
N CYS A 96 -4.57 6.06 7.21
CA CYS A 96 -5.83 5.33 7.20
C CYS A 96 -7.01 6.19 6.72
N ALA A 97 -7.06 7.47 7.15
CA ALA A 97 -8.08 8.41 6.70
C ALA A 97 -7.97 8.74 5.20
N ALA A 98 -6.75 8.83 4.66
CA ALA A 98 -6.52 9.05 3.24
C ALA A 98 -6.89 7.82 2.39
N LEU A 99 -6.56 6.61 2.86
CA LEU A 99 -6.78 5.37 2.12
C LEU A 99 -8.23 4.85 2.17
N GLN A 100 -8.96 5.12 3.27
CA GLN A 100 -10.38 4.75 3.41
C GLN A 100 -11.20 5.92 3.98
N PRO A 101 -11.50 6.95 3.16
CA PRO A 101 -12.22 8.13 3.60
C PRO A 101 -13.63 7.83 4.15
N GLY A 102 -14.07 8.64 5.12
CA GLY A 102 -15.42 8.52 5.71
C GLY A 102 -15.56 7.43 6.77
N THR A 103 -14.49 6.72 7.10
CA THR A 103 -14.48 5.73 8.19
C THR A 103 -14.27 6.40 9.54
N ASP A 104 -15.09 6.05 10.52
CA ASP A 104 -14.88 6.46 11.91
C ASP A 104 -13.91 5.50 12.60
N TRP A 105 -12.70 5.98 12.87
CA TRP A 105 -11.63 5.23 13.55
C TRP A 105 -11.68 5.34 15.08
N SER A 106 -12.61 6.11 15.64
CA SER A 106 -12.69 6.37 17.09
C SER A 106 -12.94 5.13 17.94
N THR A 107 -13.49 4.07 17.33
CA THR A 107 -13.76 2.79 17.99
C THR A 107 -12.66 1.74 17.76
N SER A 108 -11.68 2.01 16.89
CA SER A 108 -10.60 1.07 16.60
C SER A 108 -9.66 0.98 17.80
N PRO A 109 -9.45 -0.21 18.39
CA PRO A 109 -8.47 -0.41 19.46
C PRO A 109 -7.03 -0.08 19.01
N TRP A 110 -6.77 -0.16 17.71
CA TRP A 110 -5.45 0.01 17.11
C TRP A 110 -5.19 1.44 16.67
N LEU A 111 -6.22 2.18 16.24
CA LEU A 111 -6.07 3.51 15.64
C LEU A 111 -6.55 4.65 16.52
N LYS A 112 -7.48 4.41 17.46
CA LYS A 112 -8.06 5.47 18.30
C LYS A 112 -7.01 6.33 19.01
N ASP A 113 -6.05 5.66 19.65
CA ASP A 113 -5.00 6.29 20.46
C ASP A 113 -3.61 6.15 19.80
N ALA A 114 -3.55 5.74 18.53
CA ALA A 114 -2.28 5.60 17.83
C ALA A 114 -1.67 6.97 17.52
N GLN A 115 -0.52 7.25 18.13
CA GLN A 115 0.33 8.38 17.78
C GLN A 115 1.58 7.90 17.03
N LEU A 116 1.39 6.98 16.09
CA LEU A 116 2.49 6.47 15.28
C LEU A 116 2.78 7.47 14.16
N THR A 117 3.89 8.20 14.28
CA THR A 117 4.43 9.04 13.21
C THR A 117 5.07 8.18 12.14
N LEU A 118 4.91 8.59 10.88
CA LEU A 118 5.49 7.95 9.72
C LEU A 118 6.42 8.94 9.00
N PRO A 119 7.63 8.51 8.59
CA PRO A 119 8.21 7.19 8.80
C PRO A 119 8.57 6.94 10.28
N SER A 120 8.47 5.69 10.69
CA SER A 120 8.79 5.18 12.03
C SER A 120 10.23 4.68 12.15
N GLU A 121 10.77 4.05 11.10
CA GLU A 121 12.13 3.50 11.06
C GLU A 121 12.95 4.01 9.86
N ALA A 122 12.30 4.27 8.73
CA ALA A 122 12.99 4.79 7.55
C ALA A 122 13.42 6.25 7.74
N ALA A 123 14.55 6.64 7.12
CA ALA A 123 14.91 8.04 7.08
C ALA A 123 13.95 8.83 6.17
N LEU A 124 13.35 9.90 6.67
CA LEU A 124 12.45 10.76 5.89
C LEU A 124 13.11 11.28 4.60
N ALA A 125 14.41 11.58 4.64
CA ALA A 125 15.17 12.02 3.47
C ALA A 125 15.21 10.97 2.36
N ASP A 126 15.32 9.68 2.70
CA ASP A 126 15.33 8.57 1.76
C ASP A 126 13.95 8.38 1.12
N VAL A 127 12.89 8.49 1.92
CA VAL A 127 11.50 8.46 1.44
C VAL A 127 11.26 9.57 0.42
N GLN A 128 11.65 10.80 0.76
CA GLN A 128 11.50 11.95 -0.12
C GLN A 128 12.37 11.84 -1.38
N HIS A 129 13.56 11.24 -1.28
CA HIS A 129 14.41 10.98 -2.43
C HIS A 129 13.74 10.00 -3.40
N GLY A 130 13.28 8.85 -2.89
CA GLY A 130 12.55 7.86 -3.70
C GLY A 130 11.29 8.44 -4.33
N ALA A 131 10.52 9.24 -3.59
CA ALA A 131 9.32 9.89 -4.11
C ALA A 131 9.62 10.81 -5.29
N ARG A 132 10.67 11.65 -5.20
CA ARG A 132 11.08 12.54 -6.30
C ARG A 132 11.43 11.77 -7.58
N GLN A 133 12.10 10.63 -7.44
CA GLN A 133 12.43 9.78 -8.58
C GLN A 133 11.18 9.15 -9.20
N LEU A 134 10.26 8.64 -8.38
CA LEU A 134 8.99 8.07 -8.82
C LEU A 134 8.10 9.12 -9.54
N CYS A 135 8.11 10.37 -9.09
CA CYS A 135 7.40 11.46 -9.78
C CYS A 135 7.88 11.67 -11.22
N GLY A 136 9.12 11.32 -11.55
CA GLY A 136 9.68 11.37 -12.91
C GLY A 136 9.40 10.14 -13.77
N ALA A 137 8.97 9.03 -13.16
CA ALA A 137 8.83 7.74 -13.84
C ALA A 137 7.70 7.73 -14.89
N PRO A 138 7.80 6.88 -15.94
CA PRO A 138 6.79 6.83 -17.00
C PRO A 138 5.42 6.31 -16.53
N ALA A 139 5.38 5.41 -15.54
CA ALA A 139 4.14 4.98 -14.92
C ALA A 139 3.73 5.94 -13.80
N LYS A 140 2.47 6.40 -13.80
CA LYS A 140 1.94 7.35 -12.81
C LYS A 140 0.89 6.68 -11.95
N LEU A 141 1.10 6.68 -10.64
CA LEU A 141 0.08 6.27 -9.69
C LEU A 141 -1.02 7.34 -9.62
N ARG A 142 -2.25 6.94 -9.88
CA ARG A 142 -3.43 7.83 -9.90
C ARG A 142 -4.27 7.71 -8.64
N VAL A 143 -4.46 6.49 -8.17
CA VAL A 143 -5.32 6.18 -7.03
C VAL A 143 -4.64 5.14 -6.17
N VAL A 144 -4.68 5.35 -4.86
CA VAL A 144 -4.49 4.29 -3.86
C VAL A 144 -5.72 4.32 -2.97
N ALA A 145 -6.35 3.18 -2.80
CA ALA A 145 -7.46 3.02 -1.88
C ALA A 145 -7.29 1.71 -1.13
N SER A 146 -7.75 1.67 0.11
CA SER A 146 -7.72 0.47 0.92
C SER A 146 -9.09 0.15 1.49
N ARG A 147 -9.36 -1.15 1.62
CA ARG A 147 -10.41 -1.68 2.48
C ARG A 147 -9.76 -2.25 3.74
N ILE A 148 -9.77 -1.46 4.80
CA ILE A 148 -9.30 -1.82 6.14
C ILE A 148 -10.52 -2.31 6.92
N VAL A 149 -10.47 -3.59 7.30
CA VAL A 149 -11.54 -4.30 8.01
C VAL A 149 -11.06 -4.61 9.42
N GLU A 150 -11.66 -3.94 10.40
CA GLU A 150 -11.36 -4.16 11.82
C GLU A 150 -11.82 -5.56 12.29
N PRO A 151 -11.20 -6.17 13.31
CA PRO A 151 -11.55 -7.51 13.78
C PRO A 151 -13.04 -7.71 14.08
N ALA A 152 -13.70 -6.70 14.68
CA ALA A 152 -15.12 -6.77 14.99
C ALA A 152 -16.00 -6.85 13.73
N GLU A 153 -15.63 -6.15 12.67
CA GLU A 153 -16.30 -6.22 11.38
C GLU A 153 -16.00 -7.54 10.68
N PHE A 154 -14.72 -7.94 10.63
CA PHE A 154 -14.29 -9.19 10.02
C PHE A 154 -15.01 -10.40 10.62
N ASN A 155 -15.12 -10.46 11.95
CA ASN A 155 -15.84 -11.51 12.66
C ASN A 155 -17.35 -11.52 12.35
N ARG A 156 -17.98 -10.35 12.14
CA ARG A 156 -19.39 -10.30 11.71
C ARG A 156 -19.56 -10.86 10.30
N LEU A 157 -18.68 -10.49 9.37
CA LEU A 157 -18.72 -11.00 8.00
C LEU A 157 -18.49 -12.51 7.94
N LEU A 158 -17.59 -13.04 8.78
CA LEU A 158 -17.37 -14.48 8.93
C LEU A 158 -18.55 -15.22 9.57
N ALA A 159 -19.38 -14.56 10.37
CA ALA A 159 -20.55 -15.22 10.95
C ALA A 159 -21.61 -15.58 9.89
N THR A 160 -21.60 -14.87 8.75
CA THR A 160 -22.55 -15.04 7.65
C THR A 160 -21.98 -15.76 6.42
N GLY A 161 -20.70 -16.10 6.44
CA GLY A 161 -20.00 -16.68 5.28
C GLY A 161 -18.70 -17.37 5.66
N ASN A 162 -17.79 -17.54 4.70
CA ASN A 162 -16.45 -18.10 4.94
C ASN A 162 -15.34 -17.10 4.60
N LYS A 163 -14.10 -17.43 4.97
CA LYS A 163 -12.94 -16.55 4.75
C LYS A 163 -12.76 -16.12 3.29
N ALA A 164 -12.96 -17.04 2.34
CA ALA A 164 -12.77 -16.74 0.92
C ALA A 164 -13.82 -15.77 0.40
N GLU A 165 -15.07 -15.90 0.86
CA GLU A 165 -16.16 -14.97 0.54
C GLU A 165 -15.92 -13.57 1.10
N VAL A 166 -15.44 -13.46 2.34
CA VAL A 166 -15.11 -12.16 2.95
C VAL A 166 -13.99 -11.46 2.16
N VAL A 167 -12.90 -12.16 1.87
CA VAL A 167 -11.78 -11.62 1.09
C VAL A 167 -12.24 -11.18 -0.29
N THR A 168 -12.97 -12.05 -1.00
CA THR A 168 -13.46 -11.75 -2.36
C THR A 168 -14.41 -10.55 -2.35
N SER A 169 -15.29 -10.45 -1.37
CA SER A 169 -16.20 -9.31 -1.22
C SER A 169 -15.44 -8.01 -1.01
N CYS A 170 -14.41 -8.00 -0.16
CA CYS A 170 -13.57 -6.83 0.07
C CYS A 170 -12.81 -6.41 -1.20
N HIS A 171 -12.30 -7.37 -1.98
CA HIS A 171 -11.64 -7.09 -3.27
C HIS A 171 -12.61 -6.46 -4.26
N LEU A 172 -13.82 -7.01 -4.41
CA LEU A 172 -14.82 -6.51 -5.34
C LEU A 172 -15.35 -5.13 -4.94
N GLU A 173 -15.58 -4.90 -3.64
CA GLU A 173 -15.97 -3.60 -3.10
C GLU A 173 -14.94 -2.54 -3.48
N LEU A 174 -13.66 -2.82 -3.21
CA LEU A 174 -12.57 -1.90 -3.48
C LEU A 174 -12.39 -1.64 -4.99
N LEU A 175 -12.42 -2.70 -5.80
CA LEU A 175 -12.36 -2.59 -7.27
C LEU A 175 -13.50 -1.74 -7.83
N SER A 176 -14.72 -1.90 -7.29
CA SER A 176 -15.87 -1.11 -7.73
C SER A 176 -15.76 0.38 -7.40
N GLY A 177 -14.96 0.74 -6.39
CA GLY A 177 -14.71 2.12 -5.99
C GLY A 177 -13.66 2.81 -6.85
N VAL A 178 -12.59 2.09 -7.22
CA VAL A 178 -11.45 2.67 -7.99
C VAL A 178 -11.68 2.71 -9.51
N CYS A 179 -12.70 2.01 -10.01
CA CYS A 179 -13.07 1.99 -11.44
C CYS A 179 -14.15 3.02 -11.83
N ARG A 180 -14.55 3.91 -10.92
CA ARG A 180 -15.53 4.99 -11.18
C ARG A 180 -14.83 6.25 -11.68
#